data_AF-A0A543BN22-F1
#
_entry.id   AF-A0A543BN22-F1
#
_cell.length_a   1.000
_cell.length_b   1.000
_cell.length_c   1.000
_cell.angle_alpha   90.00
_cell.angle_beta   90.00
_cell.angle_gamma   90.00
#
_symmetry.space_group_name_H-M   'P 1'
#
loop_
_entity.id
_entity.type
_entity.pdbx_description
1 polymer ?
#
loop_
_entity_poly.entity_id
_entity_poly.type
_entity_poly.pdbx_seq_one_letter_code
_entity_poly.pdbx_strand_id
1 'polypeptide(L)'
;MTQSAVLAQFRRVGPALLSAPVLVGALVAIAGAATANTWTVAQAATLLGWLTQVFTITVGVTAAVALTGDPLVELHESTPISFRAVQLLRAGIVAIVAVVGGLVMFVPLHLLGAWPRDTGWSSGLVPAGAALFIVAVALAAAAFSGTVSTVTISVVAGWIFLSLLWDPYILHLLVQRGIPLAAAAVMTWMAWRRLGNTEKNIAKVAVA
;
A
#
# COMPACT_ATOMS: atom_id res chain seq x y z
N MET A 1 -4.11 -23.13 -2.18
CA MET A 1 -4.55 -22.05 -3.09
C MET A 1 -3.84 -22.25 -4.42
N THR A 2 -4.55 -22.28 -5.55
CA THR A 2 -3.97 -22.68 -6.85
C THR A 2 -3.35 -21.48 -7.59
N GLN A 3 -2.32 -21.72 -8.39
CA GLN A 3 -1.68 -20.69 -9.25
C GLN A 3 -2.69 -20.00 -10.18
N SER A 4 -3.71 -20.73 -10.62
CA SER A 4 -4.83 -20.21 -11.42
C SER A 4 -5.64 -19.12 -10.71
N ALA A 5 -5.84 -19.23 -9.39
CA ALA A 5 -6.57 -18.24 -8.61
C ALA A 5 -5.80 -16.90 -8.52
N VAL A 6 -4.48 -16.97 -8.35
CA VAL A 6 -3.60 -15.79 -8.33
C VAL A 6 -3.64 -15.06 -9.68
N LEU A 7 -3.48 -15.80 -10.78
CA LEU A 7 -3.54 -15.25 -12.13
C LEU A 7 -4.90 -14.63 -12.46
N ALA A 8 -5.99 -15.25 -11.99
CA ALA A 8 -7.33 -14.70 -12.17
C ALA A 8 -7.51 -13.37 -11.45
N GLN A 9 -7.03 -13.24 -10.21
CA GLN A 9 -7.10 -11.96 -9.49
C GLN A 9 -6.19 -10.90 -10.12
N PHE A 10 -5.00 -11.28 -10.58
CA PHE A 10 -4.10 -10.38 -11.29
C PHE A 10 -4.75 -9.80 -12.57
N ARG A 11 -5.43 -10.64 -13.36
CA ARG A 11 -6.18 -10.19 -14.54
C ARG A 11 -7.37 -9.28 -14.20
N ARG A 12 -8.06 -9.54 -13.08
CA ARG A 12 -9.21 -8.73 -12.63
C ARG A 12 -8.80 -7.35 -12.11
N VAL A 13 -7.73 -7.27 -11.34
CA VAL A 13 -7.21 -5.97 -10.87
C VAL A 13 -6.57 -5.19 -12.02
N GLY A 14 -5.96 -5.90 -12.98
CA GLY A 14 -5.36 -5.34 -14.17
C GLY A 14 -3.84 -5.17 -14.01
N PRO A 15 -3.04 -5.70 -14.96
CA PRO A 15 -1.58 -5.64 -14.87
C PRO A 15 -1.03 -4.21 -14.86
N ALA A 16 -1.67 -3.29 -15.61
CA ALA A 16 -1.24 -1.89 -15.68
C ALA A 16 -1.40 -1.15 -14.35
N LEU A 17 -2.47 -1.44 -13.61
CA LEU A 17 -2.69 -0.86 -12.29
C LEU A 17 -1.72 -1.43 -11.25
N LEU A 18 -1.42 -2.73 -11.35
CA LEU A 18 -0.46 -3.40 -10.48
C LEU A 18 0.99 -3.06 -10.82
N SER A 19 1.34 -2.63 -12.03
CA SER A 19 2.69 -2.14 -12.30
C SER A 19 2.92 -0.71 -11.80
N ALA A 20 1.86 0.05 -11.53
CA ALA A 20 1.95 1.47 -11.20
C ALA A 20 2.86 1.79 -9.99
N PRO A 21 2.77 1.10 -8.83
CA PRO A 21 3.67 1.38 -7.70
C PRO A 21 5.15 1.15 -8.04
N VAL A 22 5.44 0.16 -8.88
CA VAL A 22 6.82 -0.15 -9.30
C VAL A 22 7.34 0.92 -10.27
N LEU A 23 6.52 1.32 -11.25
CA LEU A 23 6.86 2.37 -12.20
C LEU A 23 7.09 3.71 -11.49
N VAL A 24 6.21 4.08 -10.56
CA VAL A 24 6.38 5.31 -9.78
C VAL A 24 7.62 5.22 -8.90
N GLY A 25 7.86 4.09 -8.22
CA GLY A 25 9.10 3.89 -7.46
C GLY A 25 10.36 4.06 -8.30
N ALA A 26 10.37 3.53 -9.53
CA ALA A 26 11.47 3.70 -10.48
C ALA A 26 11.64 5.16 -10.92
N LEU A 27 10.54 5.87 -11.20
CA LEU A 27 10.60 7.31 -11.55
C LEU A 27 11.17 8.16 -10.42
N VAL A 28 10.80 7.86 -9.17
CA VAL A 28 11.37 8.55 -8.00
C VAL A 28 12.87 8.26 -7.86
N ALA A 29 13.29 7.01 -8.06
CA ALA A 29 14.71 6.65 -8.07
C ALA A 29 15.49 7.40 -9.16
N ILE A 30 14.95 7.49 -10.38
CA ILE A 30 15.59 8.22 -11.49
C ILE A 30 15.72 9.71 -11.15
N ALA A 31 14.66 10.33 -10.64
CA ALA A 31 14.68 11.74 -10.25
C ALA A 31 15.67 12.01 -9.09
N GLY A 32 15.73 11.13 -8.09
CA GLY A 32 16.71 11.22 -7.01
C GLY A 32 18.15 11.04 -7.50
N ALA A 33 18.39 10.07 -8.37
CA ALA A 33 19.72 9.83 -8.94
C ALA A 33 20.21 11.01 -9.80
N ALA A 34 19.31 11.63 -10.57
CA ALA A 34 19.63 12.80 -11.41
C ALA A 34 20.04 14.04 -10.59
N THR A 35 19.55 14.14 -9.35
CA THR A 35 19.84 15.28 -8.45
C THR A 35 20.98 15.01 -7.47
N ALA A 36 21.39 13.76 -7.29
CA ALA A 36 22.35 13.32 -6.26
C ALA A 36 23.68 14.07 -6.26
N ASN A 37 24.21 14.44 -7.43
CA ASN A 37 25.52 15.09 -7.58
C ASN A 37 25.45 16.55 -8.03
N THR A 38 24.26 17.04 -8.36
CA THR A 38 24.07 18.36 -8.97
C THR A 38 23.41 19.35 -8.02
N TRP A 39 22.64 18.86 -7.05
CA TRP A 39 21.87 19.68 -6.13
C TRP A 39 22.50 19.67 -4.74
N THR A 40 22.17 20.68 -3.93
CA THR A 40 22.54 20.64 -2.51
C THR A 40 21.77 19.54 -1.79
N VAL A 41 22.34 19.02 -0.69
CA VAL A 41 21.72 17.96 0.14
C VAL A 41 20.30 18.35 0.57
N ALA A 42 20.08 19.61 0.93
CA ALA A 42 18.76 20.11 1.35
C ALA A 42 17.72 20.10 0.22
N GLN A 43 18.13 20.50 -1.00
CA GLN A 43 17.24 20.49 -2.17
C GLN A 43 16.87 19.06 -2.58
N ALA A 44 17.86 18.16 -2.65
CA ALA A 44 17.63 16.76 -2.98
C ALA A 44 16.73 16.06 -1.95
N ALA A 45 16.96 16.30 -0.65
CA ALA A 45 16.11 15.79 0.42
C ALA A 45 14.67 16.32 0.35
N THR A 46 14.49 17.60 0.00
CA THR A 46 13.16 18.20 -0.16
C THR A 46 12.41 17.57 -1.34
N LEU A 47 13.07 17.41 -2.49
CA LEU A 47 12.49 16.75 -3.66
C LEU A 47 12.05 15.31 -3.34
N LEU A 48 12.94 14.51 -2.75
CA LEU A 48 12.64 13.14 -2.37
C LEU A 48 11.54 13.07 -1.30
N GLY A 49 11.49 14.04 -0.39
CA GLY A 49 10.40 14.19 0.57
C GLY A 49 9.03 14.30 -0.10
N TRP A 50 8.91 15.08 -1.19
CA TRP A 50 7.66 15.20 -1.96
C TRP A 50 7.40 14.00 -2.87
N LEU A 51 8.42 13.51 -3.59
CA LEU A 51 8.25 12.41 -4.54
C LEU A 51 7.89 11.08 -3.86
N THR A 52 8.40 10.83 -2.65
CA THR A 52 8.01 9.65 -1.85
C THR A 52 6.52 9.68 -1.46
N GLN A 53 5.88 10.85 -1.42
CA GLN A 53 4.43 10.95 -1.23
C GLN A 53 3.65 10.48 -2.46
N VAL A 54 4.13 10.84 -3.65
CA VAL A 54 3.52 10.39 -4.92
C VAL A 54 3.49 8.87 -4.99
N PHE A 55 4.59 8.21 -4.58
CA PHE A 55 4.64 6.75 -4.45
C PHE A 55 3.58 6.22 -3.48
N THR A 56 3.49 6.79 -2.28
CA THR A 56 2.54 6.35 -1.25
C THR A 56 1.08 6.52 -1.68
N ILE A 57 0.75 7.65 -2.33
CA ILE A 57 -0.56 7.90 -2.93
C ILE A 57 -0.88 6.87 -4.01
N THR A 58 0.09 6.57 -4.88
CA THR A 58 -0.08 5.55 -5.94
C THR A 58 -0.41 4.19 -5.35
N VAL A 59 0.29 3.77 -4.29
CA VAL A 59 -0.02 2.52 -3.55
C VAL A 59 -1.46 2.55 -3.03
N GLY A 60 -1.89 3.68 -2.47
CA GLY A 60 -3.25 3.87 -1.98
C GLY A 60 -4.31 3.72 -3.06
N VAL A 61 -4.12 4.36 -4.21
CA VAL A 61 -5.03 4.26 -5.36
C VAL A 61 -5.10 2.82 -5.88
N THR A 62 -3.95 2.17 -6.07
CA THR A 62 -3.87 0.77 -6.48
C THR A 62 -4.62 -0.14 -5.49
N ALA A 63 -4.44 0.07 -4.18
CA ALA A 63 -5.11 -0.71 -3.15
C ALA A 63 -6.63 -0.48 -3.14
N ALA A 64 -7.08 0.78 -3.23
CA ALA A 64 -8.49 1.12 -3.26
C ALA A 64 -9.19 0.42 -4.44
N VAL A 65 -8.67 0.60 -5.65
CA VAL A 65 -9.27 0.01 -6.86
C VAL A 65 -9.27 -1.53 -6.81
N ALA A 66 -8.17 -2.15 -6.37
CA ALA A 66 -8.08 -3.61 -6.28
C ALA A 66 -9.12 -4.20 -5.32
N LEU A 67 -9.37 -3.52 -4.20
CA LEU A 67 -10.22 -4.03 -3.11
C LEU A 67 -11.70 -3.66 -3.26
N THR A 68 -12.03 -2.64 -4.05
CA THR A 68 -13.42 -2.21 -4.26
C THR A 68 -14.00 -2.61 -5.62
N GLY A 69 -13.19 -3.14 -6.54
CA GLY A 69 -13.63 -3.49 -7.89
C GLY A 69 -14.40 -4.81 -8.04
N ASP A 70 -14.88 -5.45 -6.96
CA ASP A 70 -15.65 -6.70 -7.06
C ASP A 70 -17.15 -6.50 -6.75
N PRO A 71 -18.02 -6.46 -7.76
CA PRO A 71 -19.46 -6.31 -7.55
C PRO A 71 -20.16 -7.63 -7.16
N LEU A 72 -19.46 -8.77 -7.08
CA LEU A 72 -20.08 -10.10 -7.00
C LEU A 72 -19.73 -10.85 -5.71
N VAL A 73 -19.89 -10.21 -4.55
CA VAL A 73 -19.65 -10.82 -3.23
C VAL A 73 -20.46 -12.13 -3.07
N GLU A 74 -21.72 -12.12 -3.51
CA GLU A 74 -22.62 -13.27 -3.45
C GLU A 74 -22.14 -14.46 -4.30
N LEU A 75 -21.50 -14.18 -5.44
CA LEU A 75 -20.93 -15.21 -6.31
C LEU A 75 -19.69 -15.85 -5.68
N HIS A 76 -18.88 -15.08 -4.96
CA HIS A 76 -17.70 -15.65 -4.29
C HIS A 76 -18.08 -16.54 -3.12
N GLU A 77 -19.07 -16.13 -2.31
CA GLU A 77 -19.54 -16.95 -1.19
C GLU A 77 -20.26 -18.24 -1.63
N SER A 78 -20.74 -18.32 -2.88
CA SER A 78 -21.27 -19.55 -3.49
C SER A 78 -20.21 -20.41 -4.18
N THR A 79 -18.96 -19.97 -4.24
CA THR A 79 -17.83 -20.75 -4.80
C THR A 79 -16.96 -21.35 -3.69
N PRO A 80 -16.09 -22.33 -4.00
CA PRO A 80 -15.16 -22.90 -3.03
C PRO A 80 -14.16 -21.87 -2.44
N ILE A 81 -14.02 -20.70 -3.07
CA ILE A 81 -13.12 -19.64 -2.63
C ILE A 81 -13.94 -18.52 -2.01
N SER A 82 -14.00 -18.50 -0.67
CA SER A 82 -14.70 -17.46 0.09
C SER A 82 -14.26 -16.03 -0.29
N PHE A 83 -15.15 -15.06 -0.12
CA PHE A 83 -14.86 -13.63 -0.35
C PHE A 83 -13.66 -13.14 0.48
N ARG A 84 -13.51 -13.62 1.72
CA ARG A 84 -12.34 -13.34 2.57
C ARG A 84 -11.03 -13.71 1.86
N ALA A 85 -10.95 -14.91 1.29
CA ALA A 85 -9.74 -15.38 0.63
C ALA A 85 -9.40 -14.51 -0.60
N VAL A 86 -10.41 -14.09 -1.37
CA VAL A 86 -10.22 -13.21 -2.53
C VAL A 86 -9.68 -11.84 -2.10
N GLN A 87 -10.29 -11.20 -1.10
CA GLN A 87 -9.88 -9.87 -0.67
C GLN A 87 -8.46 -9.85 -0.10
N LEU A 88 -8.11 -10.87 0.68
CA LEU A 88 -6.76 -11.00 1.22
C LEU A 88 -5.73 -11.31 0.16
N LEU A 89 -6.09 -12.10 -0.85
CA LEU A 89 -5.23 -12.35 -2.00
C LEU A 89 -4.95 -11.06 -2.78
N ARG A 90 -5.97 -10.25 -3.04
CA ARG A 90 -5.79 -8.95 -3.72
C ARG A 90 -4.94 -7.99 -2.88
N ALA A 91 -5.25 -7.84 -1.60
CA ALA A 91 -4.44 -7.04 -0.68
C ALA A 91 -2.99 -7.53 -0.65
N GLY A 92 -2.77 -8.84 -0.59
CA GLY A 92 -1.44 -9.45 -0.61
C GLY A 92 -0.66 -9.16 -1.89
N ILE A 93 -1.30 -9.29 -3.07
CA ILE A 93 -0.68 -8.95 -4.36
C ILE A 93 -0.28 -7.47 -4.39
N VAL A 94 -1.19 -6.57 -4.00
CA VAL A 94 -0.90 -5.13 -3.96
C VAL A 94 0.21 -4.82 -2.96
N ALA A 95 0.20 -5.44 -1.78
CA ALA A 95 1.24 -5.28 -0.77
C ALA A 95 2.62 -5.70 -1.30
N ILE A 96 2.72 -6.87 -1.95
CA ILE A 96 3.98 -7.36 -2.53
C ILE A 96 4.50 -6.39 -3.59
N VAL A 97 3.63 -6.02 -4.54
CA VAL A 97 3.96 -5.06 -5.60
C VAL A 97 4.42 -3.72 -5.03
N ALA A 98 3.72 -3.21 -4.02
CA ALA A 98 4.04 -1.94 -3.40
C ALA A 98 5.37 -2.01 -2.64
N VAL A 99 5.64 -3.09 -1.92
CA VAL A 99 6.94 -3.33 -1.29
C VAL A 99 8.06 -3.38 -2.34
N VAL A 100 7.85 -4.10 -3.45
CA VAL A 100 8.81 -4.13 -4.56
C VAL A 100 9.05 -2.72 -5.12
N GLY A 101 7.99 -1.94 -5.36
CA GLY A 101 8.14 -0.56 -5.82
C GLY A 101 8.90 0.33 -4.83
N GLY A 102 8.66 0.16 -3.53
CA GLY A 102 9.38 0.86 -2.48
C GLY A 102 10.86 0.49 -2.43
N LEU A 103 11.20 -0.77 -2.67
CA LEU A 103 12.59 -1.23 -2.76
C LEU A 103 13.27 -0.76 -4.05
N VAL A 104 12.57 -0.80 -5.19
CA VAL A 104 13.06 -0.25 -6.47
C VAL A 104 13.37 1.24 -6.35
N MET A 105 12.59 1.98 -5.54
CA MET A 105 12.88 3.36 -5.20
C MET A 105 14.11 3.50 -4.28
N PHE A 106 14.16 2.73 -3.19
CA PHE A 106 15.16 2.85 -2.13
C PHE A 106 16.55 2.38 -2.54
N VAL A 107 16.68 1.16 -3.05
CA VAL A 107 17.96 0.48 -3.30
C VAL A 107 18.93 1.32 -4.15
N PRO A 108 18.55 1.85 -5.33
CA PRO A 108 19.49 2.64 -6.12
C PRO A 108 19.91 3.93 -5.41
N LEU A 109 19.01 4.59 -4.71
CA LEU A 109 19.31 5.83 -3.97
C LEU A 109 20.21 5.57 -2.76
N HIS A 110 20.02 4.44 -2.08
CA HIS A 110 20.89 3.98 -0.99
C HIS A 110 22.32 3.74 -1.50
N LEU A 111 22.46 3.00 -2.61
CA LEU A 111 23.76 2.71 -3.20
C LEU A 111 24.50 3.98 -3.70
N LEU A 112 23.75 5.00 -4.10
CA LEU A 112 24.29 6.30 -4.51
C LEU A 112 24.55 7.26 -3.32
N GLY A 113 24.20 6.88 -2.08
CA GLY A 113 24.27 7.79 -0.93
C GLY A 113 23.31 8.99 -1.03
N ALA A 114 22.30 8.89 -1.91
CA ALA A 114 21.33 9.94 -2.19
C ALA A 114 20.03 9.82 -1.37
N TRP A 115 19.89 8.73 -0.60
CA TRP A 115 18.71 8.54 0.25
C TRP A 115 18.73 9.50 1.46
N PRO A 116 17.64 10.24 1.73
CA PRO A 116 17.62 11.19 2.83
C PRO A 116 17.73 10.50 4.20
N ARG A 117 18.65 10.99 5.04
CA ARG A 117 18.94 10.43 6.40
C ARG A 117 19.13 8.93 6.38
N ASP A 118 19.95 8.46 5.45
CA ASP A 118 20.27 7.06 5.31
C ASP A 118 20.94 6.49 6.57
N THR A 119 20.37 5.43 7.13
CA THR A 119 20.88 4.72 8.31
C THR A 119 21.36 3.31 7.94
N GLY A 120 21.51 3.03 6.65
CA GLY A 120 21.79 1.71 6.10
C GLY A 120 20.54 1.04 5.54
N TRP A 121 20.64 -0.26 5.28
CA TRP A 121 19.55 -1.07 4.69
C TRP A 121 18.23 -1.02 5.46
N SER A 122 18.26 -0.73 6.76
CA SER A 122 17.07 -0.55 7.59
C SER A 122 16.22 0.64 7.14
N SER A 123 16.79 1.65 6.48
CA SER A 123 16.05 2.76 5.87
C SER A 123 15.08 2.30 4.77
N GLY A 124 15.29 1.12 4.18
CA GLY A 124 14.33 0.52 3.22
C GLY A 124 12.97 0.19 3.85
N LEU A 125 12.90 0.07 5.17
CA LEU A 125 11.63 -0.08 5.89
C LEU A 125 10.74 1.16 5.78
N VAL A 126 11.30 2.31 5.41
CA VAL A 126 10.54 3.57 5.25
C VAL A 126 9.49 3.44 4.14
N PRO A 127 9.87 3.24 2.86
CA PRO A 127 8.88 3.10 1.81
C PRO A 127 8.10 1.78 1.89
N ALA A 128 8.74 0.69 2.31
CA ALA A 128 8.06 -0.60 2.46
C ALA A 128 6.99 -0.57 3.55
N GLY A 129 7.30 0.02 4.72
CA GLY A 129 6.37 0.12 5.84
C GLY A 129 5.19 1.05 5.54
N ALA A 130 5.43 2.17 4.86
CA ALA A 130 4.37 3.07 4.40
C ALA A 130 3.42 2.36 3.42
N ALA A 131 3.97 1.61 2.46
CA ALA A 131 3.18 0.81 1.53
C ALA A 131 2.29 -0.22 2.25
N LEU A 132 2.86 -1.00 3.18
CA LEU A 132 2.11 -1.99 3.95
C LEU A 132 1.01 -1.35 4.81
N PHE A 133 1.30 -0.22 5.44
CA PHE A 133 0.31 0.52 6.23
C PHE A 133 -0.87 0.96 5.37
N ILE A 134 -0.61 1.60 4.22
CA ILE A 134 -1.67 2.07 3.34
C ILE A 134 -2.53 0.93 2.79
N VAL A 135 -1.92 -0.21 2.43
CA VAL A 135 -2.68 -1.39 2.00
C VAL A 135 -3.54 -1.94 3.14
N ALA A 136 -3.03 -1.97 4.37
CA ALA A 136 -3.80 -2.41 5.54
C ALA A 136 -4.99 -1.47 5.84
N VAL A 137 -4.81 -0.15 5.71
CA VAL A 137 -5.90 0.84 5.82
C VAL A 137 -6.97 0.58 4.76
N ALA A 138 -6.57 0.40 3.50
CA ALA A 138 -7.49 0.11 2.40
C ALA A 138 -8.27 -1.20 2.63
N LEU A 139 -7.57 -2.25 3.07
CA LEU A 139 -8.17 -3.55 3.38
C LEU A 139 -9.17 -3.45 4.53
N ALA A 140 -8.82 -2.76 5.62
CA ALA A 140 -9.75 -2.54 6.72
C ALA A 140 -10.97 -1.74 6.26
N ALA A 141 -10.77 -0.62 5.55
CA ALA A 141 -11.87 0.17 5.04
C ALA A 141 -12.80 -0.65 4.12
N ALA A 142 -12.25 -1.46 3.21
CA ALA A 142 -13.03 -2.35 2.35
C ALA A 142 -13.72 -3.47 3.14
N ALA A 143 -13.08 -3.98 4.20
CA ALA A 143 -13.66 -4.99 5.07
C ALA A 143 -14.85 -4.45 5.88
N PHE A 144 -14.90 -3.16 6.21
CA PHE A 144 -15.98 -2.55 7.00
C PHE A 144 -17.02 -1.78 6.16
N SER A 145 -16.64 -1.20 5.02
CA SER A 145 -17.52 -0.44 4.11
C SER A 145 -17.88 -1.24 2.85
N GLY A 146 -18.93 -0.85 2.15
CA GLY A 146 -19.28 -1.32 0.81
C GLY A 146 -18.95 -0.32 -0.30
N THR A 147 -18.47 0.89 0.02
CA THR A 147 -18.33 1.97 -0.97
C THR A 147 -16.88 2.30 -1.29
N VAL A 148 -16.62 2.62 -2.56
CA VAL A 148 -15.33 3.13 -3.04
C VAL A 148 -14.93 4.41 -2.29
N SER A 149 -15.91 5.29 -2.05
CA SER A 149 -15.69 6.57 -1.37
C SER A 149 -15.08 6.41 0.02
N THR A 150 -15.63 5.51 0.86
CA THR A 150 -15.06 5.28 2.21
C THR A 150 -13.63 4.76 2.15
N VAL A 151 -13.33 3.85 1.22
CA VAL A 151 -11.98 3.29 1.07
C VAL A 151 -11.00 4.38 0.65
N THR A 152 -11.35 5.18 -0.35
CA THR A 152 -10.51 6.30 -0.80
C THR A 152 -10.29 7.32 0.31
N ILE A 153 -11.34 7.75 1.03
CA ILE A 153 -11.22 8.68 2.16
C ILE A 153 -10.29 8.11 3.24
N SER A 154 -10.44 6.83 3.58
CA SER A 154 -9.60 6.17 4.59
C SER A 154 -8.13 6.11 4.16
N VAL A 155 -7.87 5.78 2.89
CA VAL A 155 -6.52 5.77 2.30
C VAL A 155 -5.90 7.18 2.34
N VAL A 156 -6.66 8.20 1.95
CA VAL A 156 -6.20 9.60 2.01
C VAL A 156 -5.91 10.01 3.46
N ALA A 157 -6.78 9.65 4.41
CA ALA A 157 -6.54 9.93 5.83
C ALA A 157 -5.29 9.21 6.36
N GLY A 158 -5.09 7.94 5.98
CA GLY A 158 -3.88 7.17 6.31
C GLY A 158 -2.61 7.79 5.72
N TRP A 159 -2.68 8.28 4.49
CA TRP A 159 -1.59 9.02 3.85
C TRP A 159 -1.30 10.35 4.56
N ILE A 160 -2.32 11.16 4.86
CA ILE A 160 -2.18 12.41 5.62
C ILE A 160 -1.54 12.15 6.99
N PHE A 161 -2.00 11.10 7.70
CA PHE A 161 -1.42 10.69 8.97
C PHE A 161 0.09 10.39 8.83
N LEU A 162 0.48 9.56 7.86
CA LEU A 162 1.89 9.26 7.63
C LEU A 162 2.72 10.48 7.19
N SER A 163 2.12 11.40 6.45
CA SER A 163 2.84 12.52 5.82
C SER A 163 3.03 13.70 6.74
N LEU A 164 1.98 14.05 7.51
CA LEU A 164 1.90 15.29 8.27
C LEU A 164 1.97 15.07 9.78
N LEU A 165 1.50 13.92 10.27
CA LEU A 165 1.42 13.65 11.71
C LEU A 165 2.53 12.72 12.17
N TRP A 166 2.95 11.79 11.32
CA TRP A 166 3.95 10.77 11.63
C TRP A 166 5.24 11.01 10.86
N ASP A 167 5.92 12.12 11.20
CA ASP A 167 7.09 12.61 10.45
C ASP A 167 8.18 11.52 10.32
N PRO A 168 8.49 11.08 9.09
CA PRO A 168 9.51 10.07 8.87
C PRO A 168 10.94 10.55 9.20
N TYR A 169 11.18 11.83 9.45
CA TYR A 169 12.52 12.35 9.65
C TYR A 169 12.84 12.62 11.12
N ILE A 170 11.86 12.86 11.98
CA ILE A 170 12.09 13.31 13.37
C ILE A 170 12.24 12.14 14.37
N LEU A 171 11.66 10.97 14.07
CA LEU A 171 11.58 9.84 15.01
C LEU A 171 12.68 8.80 14.77
N HIS A 172 13.11 8.11 15.85
CA HIS A 172 13.92 6.91 15.74
C HIS A 172 13.21 5.83 14.91
N LEU A 173 13.96 5.10 14.08
CA LEU A 173 13.42 4.15 13.10
C LEU A 173 12.40 3.14 13.67
N LEU A 174 12.65 2.64 14.89
CA LEU A 174 11.74 1.72 15.59
C LEU A 174 10.38 2.36 15.87
N VAL A 175 10.34 3.61 16.32
CA VAL A 175 9.08 4.33 16.60
C VAL A 175 8.44 4.77 15.29
N GLN A 176 9.25 5.29 14.38
CA GLN A 176 8.87 5.77 13.06
C GLN A 176 8.13 4.70 12.24
N ARG A 177 8.53 3.43 12.35
CA ARG A 177 7.93 2.33 11.56
C ARG A 177 7.18 1.30 12.38
N GLY A 178 7.64 1.02 13.59
CA GLY A 178 7.01 0.01 14.46
C GLY A 178 5.57 0.34 14.82
N ILE A 179 5.26 1.61 15.11
CA ILE A 179 3.89 2.01 15.47
C ILE A 179 2.95 1.93 14.26
N PRO A 180 3.25 2.50 13.08
CA PRO A 180 2.42 2.29 11.90
C PRO A 180 2.27 0.81 11.53
N LEU A 181 3.33 0.01 11.60
CA LEU A 181 3.24 -1.42 11.31
C LEU A 181 2.40 -2.19 12.34
N ALA A 182 2.46 -1.83 13.62
CA ALA A 182 1.60 -2.40 14.65
C ALA A 182 0.12 -2.04 14.39
N ALA A 183 -0.16 -0.78 14.05
CA ALA A 183 -1.49 -0.36 13.63
C ALA A 183 -1.97 -1.12 12.38
N ALA A 184 -1.10 -1.31 11.39
CA ALA A 184 -1.38 -2.08 10.17
C ALA A 184 -1.72 -3.55 10.49
N ALA A 185 -1.00 -4.17 11.43
CA ALA A 185 -1.27 -5.52 11.90
C ALA A 185 -2.64 -5.61 12.58
N VAL A 186 -2.99 -4.66 13.45
CA VAL A 186 -4.32 -4.58 14.09
C VAL A 186 -5.41 -4.42 13.06
N MET A 187 -5.26 -3.50 12.09
CA MET A 187 -6.23 -3.26 11.02
C MET A 187 -6.44 -4.51 10.16
N THR A 188 -5.35 -5.19 9.79
CA THR A 188 -5.40 -6.42 8.98
C THR A 188 -6.07 -7.55 9.76
N TRP A 189 -5.79 -7.68 11.06
CA TRP A 189 -6.46 -8.64 11.93
C TRP A 189 -7.97 -8.36 12.08
N MET A 190 -8.35 -7.09 12.24
CA MET A 190 -9.76 -6.67 12.28
C MET A 190 -10.45 -6.99 10.96
N ALA A 191 -9.80 -6.69 9.82
CA ALA A 191 -10.30 -7.00 8.49
C ALA A 191 -10.47 -8.50 8.30
N TRP A 192 -9.48 -9.31 8.69
CA TRP A 192 -9.54 -10.78 8.64
C TRP A 192 -10.75 -11.32 9.41
N ARG A 193 -10.97 -10.83 10.64
CA ARG A 193 -12.12 -11.22 11.47
C ARG A 193 -13.44 -10.79 10.82
N ARG A 194 -13.52 -9.55 10.33
CA ARG A 194 -14.74 -8.99 9.74
C ARG A 194 -15.12 -9.69 8.43
N LEU A 195 -14.15 -9.99 7.58
CA LEU A 195 -14.35 -10.70 6.31
C LEU A 195 -14.74 -12.16 6.52
N GLY A 196 -14.43 -12.74 7.68
CA GLY A 196 -14.86 -14.11 8.03
C GLY A 196 -16.35 -14.24 8.39
N ASN A 197 -17.09 -13.14 8.51
CA ASN A 197 -18.52 -13.16 8.76
C ASN A 197 -19.30 -13.01 7.43
N THR A 198 -19.69 -14.14 6.86
CA THR A 198 -20.40 -14.23 5.57
C THR A 198 -21.72 -13.47 5.56
N GLU A 199 -22.54 -13.59 6.61
CA GLU A 199 -23.82 -12.86 6.72
C GLU A 199 -23.63 -11.35 6.59
N LYS A 200 -22.65 -10.81 7.30
CA LYS A 200 -22.33 -9.39 7.23
C LYS A 200 -21.67 -9.00 5.91
N ASN A 201 -21.06 -9.91 5.16
CA ASN A 201 -20.54 -9.63 3.82
C ASN A 201 -21.68 -9.50 2.81
N ILE A 202 -22.64 -10.42 2.85
CA ILE A 202 -23.82 -10.41 1.98
C ILE A 202 -24.71 -9.19 2.28
N ALA A 203 -24.95 -8.89 3.56
CA ALA A 203 -25.75 -7.74 3.97
C ALA A 203 -25.23 -6.39 3.45
N LYS A 204 -23.92 -6.27 3.16
CA LYS A 204 -23.37 -5.04 2.56
C LYS A 204 -23.83 -4.81 1.13
N VAL A 205 -24.11 -5.89 0.39
CA VAL A 205 -24.52 -5.81 -1.01
C VAL A 205 -26.04 -5.69 -1.12
N ALA A 206 -26.78 -6.33 -0.22
CA ALA A 206 -28.25 -6.28 -0.19
C ALA A 206 -28.83 -4.89 0.18
N VAL A 207 -28.03 -3.99 0.77
CA VAL A 207 -28.45 -2.66 1.25
C VAL A 207 -27.86 -1.53 0.39
N ALA A 208 -26.97 -1.86 -0.56
CA ALA A 208 -26.35 -0.91 -1.49
C ALA A 208 -27.19 -0.75 -2.77
#